data_AF-A0A7C4PNG9-F1
#
_entry.id   AF-A0A7C4PNG9-F1
#
_cell.length_a   1.000
_cell.length_b   1.000
_cell.length_c   1.000
_cell.angle_alpha   90.00
_cell.angle_beta   90.00
_cell.angle_gamma   90.00
#
_symmetry.space_group_name_H-M   'P 1'
#
loop_
_entity.id
_entity.type
_entity.pdbx_description
1 polymer ?
#
loop_
_entity_poly.entity_id
_entity_poly.type
_entity_poly.pdbx_seq_one_letter_code
_entity_poly.pdbx_strand_id
1 'polypeptide(L)'
;MPAGRERERRRVMMRWMAWAGALMFAGAVGAQEPGMPENPGSVEAVAPAADRPPRELVERWQKLTPEQKAALRERWERFRSLPPERQAEIRKRLERFRSLSPEDRQRLRRNREIFRSLSQEQRARILERFERWKNLSDAERDRLRRAFSRLKRMEPAERRRFLKKLRRWMELPPEDRERMKEKIRERLSR
;
A
#
# COMPACT_ATOMS: atom_id res chain seq x y z
N MET A 1 -26.32 17.65 4.43
CA MET A 1 -25.40 17.90 3.28
C MET A 1 -24.23 16.90 3.25
N PRO A 2 -24.33 15.74 2.57
CA PRO A 2 -23.36 14.63 2.68
C PRO A 2 -22.23 14.59 1.63
N ALA A 3 -22.03 15.61 0.80
CA ALA A 3 -21.12 15.55 -0.36
C ALA A 3 -19.61 15.78 -0.07
N GLY A 4 -19.23 16.07 1.18
CA GLY A 4 -17.83 16.28 1.60
C GLY A 4 -17.08 14.99 1.91
N ARG A 5 -17.72 14.09 2.67
CA ARG A 5 -17.12 12.83 3.16
C ARG A 5 -16.74 11.86 2.04
N GLU A 6 -17.45 11.88 0.92
CA GLU A 6 -17.18 10.97 -0.19
C GLU A 6 -15.96 11.37 -1.05
N ARG A 7 -15.67 12.68 -1.13
CA ARG A 7 -14.46 13.19 -1.83
C ARG A 7 -13.19 12.93 -1.04
N GLU A 8 -13.29 12.81 0.28
CA GLU A 8 -12.21 12.45 1.16
C GLU A 8 -11.93 10.94 1.12
N ARG A 9 -12.98 10.10 1.13
CA ARG A 9 -12.89 8.64 0.94
C ARG A 9 -12.23 8.26 -0.40
N ARG A 10 -12.53 8.98 -1.48
CA ARG A 10 -11.90 8.78 -2.80
C ARG A 10 -10.42 9.19 -2.84
N ARG A 11 -10.02 10.23 -2.09
CA ARG A 11 -8.61 10.65 -1.95
C ARG A 11 -7.81 9.67 -1.10
N VAL A 12 -8.40 9.11 -0.05
CA VAL A 12 -7.78 8.05 0.76
C VAL A 12 -7.61 6.78 -0.08
N MET A 13 -8.64 6.34 -0.81
CA MET A 13 -8.57 5.14 -1.65
C MET A 13 -7.51 5.21 -2.77
N MET A 14 -7.25 6.38 -3.35
CA MET A 14 -6.15 6.58 -4.31
C MET A 14 -4.75 6.57 -3.65
N ARG A 15 -4.63 6.97 -2.38
CA ARG A 15 -3.39 6.85 -1.59
C ARG A 15 -3.11 5.39 -1.19
N TRP A 16 -4.16 4.60 -0.96
CA TRP A 16 -4.05 3.14 -0.76
C TRP A 16 -3.62 2.40 -2.03
N MET A 17 -4.09 2.78 -3.21
CA MET A 17 -3.61 2.18 -4.48
C MET A 17 -2.13 2.51 -4.76
N ALA A 18 -1.70 3.73 -4.42
CA ALA A 18 -0.29 4.10 -4.51
C ALA A 18 0.60 3.30 -3.53
N TRP A 19 0.11 2.96 -2.33
CA TRP A 19 0.85 2.15 -1.34
C TRP A 19 0.75 0.64 -1.56
N ALA A 20 -0.37 0.14 -2.08
CA ALA A 20 -0.51 -1.25 -2.49
C ALA A 20 0.40 -1.58 -3.69
N GLY A 21 0.63 -0.61 -4.59
CA GLY A 21 1.67 -0.69 -5.61
C GLY A 21 3.10 -0.55 -5.06
N ALA A 22 3.33 0.35 -4.09
CA ALA A 22 4.66 0.59 -3.51
C ALA A 22 5.18 -0.56 -2.61
N LEU A 23 4.31 -1.45 -2.13
CA LEU A 23 4.73 -2.68 -1.47
C LEU A 23 5.20 -3.76 -2.46
N MET A 24 4.87 -3.64 -3.76
CA MET A 24 5.19 -4.63 -4.81
C MET A 24 6.17 -4.13 -5.89
N PHE A 25 6.59 -2.87 -5.88
CA PHE A 25 7.66 -2.34 -6.74
C PHE A 25 8.84 -1.83 -5.89
N ALA A 26 9.56 -2.78 -5.28
CA ALA A 26 10.98 -2.61 -4.99
C ALA A 26 11.70 -3.71 -5.78
N GLY A 27 11.67 -3.55 -7.11
CA GLY A 27 12.29 -4.41 -8.09
C GLY A 27 12.68 -3.55 -9.28
N ALA A 28 13.98 -3.40 -9.47
CA ALA A 28 14.68 -2.83 -10.63
C ALA A 28 14.40 -1.36 -10.99
N VAL A 29 15.25 -0.46 -10.50
CA VAL A 29 16.01 0.49 -11.35
C VAL A 29 17.37 0.70 -10.66
N GLY A 30 18.45 0.42 -11.39
CA GLY A 30 19.81 0.67 -10.94
C GLY A 30 20.04 2.15 -10.66
N ALA A 31 20.68 2.42 -9.53
CA ALA A 31 21.36 3.67 -9.28
C ALA A 31 22.63 3.33 -8.51
N GLN A 32 23.75 3.75 -9.08
CA GLN A 32 25.07 3.81 -8.47
C GLN A 32 24.96 4.31 -7.02
N GLU A 33 25.51 3.59 -6.04
CA GLU A 33 25.51 4.03 -4.64
C GLU A 33 26.60 5.08 -4.41
N PRO A 34 26.26 6.32 -4.01
CA PRO A 34 27.20 7.17 -3.30
C PRO A 34 27.14 6.80 -1.82
N GLY A 35 28.31 6.45 -1.27
CA GLY A 35 28.48 6.06 0.13
C GLY A 35 27.81 7.03 1.10
N MET A 36 27.04 6.48 2.03
CA MET A 36 26.49 7.20 3.17
C MET A 36 26.79 6.44 4.48
N PRO A 37 26.90 7.19 5.59
CA PRO A 37 27.59 6.76 6.78
C PRO A 37 26.83 5.70 7.56
N GLU A 38 27.61 4.86 8.22
CA GLU A 38 27.20 3.79 9.11
C GLU A 38 26.32 4.36 10.24
N ASN A 39 25.02 4.10 10.16
CA ASN A 39 24.05 4.50 11.17
C ASN A 39 23.89 3.37 12.20
N PRO A 40 24.13 3.59 13.50
CA PRO A 40 24.05 2.58 14.54
C PRO A 40 22.57 2.25 14.86
N GLY A 41 21.94 1.49 13.98
CA GLY A 41 20.58 1.00 14.13
C GLY A 41 20.35 -0.37 13.50
N SER A 42 21.40 -0.97 12.94
CA SER A 42 21.46 -2.36 12.54
C SER A 42 21.11 -3.21 13.75
N VAL A 43 20.00 -3.94 13.70
CA VAL A 43 19.92 -5.20 14.46
C VAL A 43 20.88 -6.16 13.79
N GLU A 44 22.17 -5.92 13.99
CA GLU A 44 23.19 -6.93 13.81
C GLU A 44 22.71 -8.18 14.53
N ALA A 45 22.95 -9.31 13.89
CA ALA A 45 22.97 -10.59 14.56
C ALA A 45 24.04 -10.52 15.66
N VAL A 46 23.67 -10.01 16.83
CA VAL A 46 24.52 -10.06 18.02
C VAL A 46 24.40 -11.46 18.59
N ALA A 47 25.34 -12.30 18.20
CA ALA A 47 26.03 -13.19 19.12
C ALA A 47 27.38 -13.56 18.49
N PRO A 48 28.51 -13.53 19.24
CA PRO A 48 28.61 -13.72 20.69
C PRO A 48 29.31 -12.56 21.44
N ALA A 49 29.33 -12.64 22.78
CA ALA A 49 29.98 -11.74 23.77
C ALA A 49 29.13 -10.58 24.34
N ALA A 50 27.93 -10.91 24.83
CA ALA A 50 27.46 -10.51 26.16
C ALA A 50 26.26 -11.40 26.52
N ASP A 51 26.37 -12.26 27.52
CA ASP A 51 25.25 -13.11 28.00
C ASP A 51 24.07 -12.32 28.60
N ARG A 52 24.02 -11.00 28.41
CA ARG A 52 22.94 -10.14 28.91
C ARG A 52 22.29 -9.34 27.78
N PRO A 53 20.94 -9.36 27.69
CA PRO A 53 20.21 -8.46 26.84
C PRO A 53 20.50 -7.00 27.24
N PRO A 54 20.47 -6.04 26.29
CA PRO A 54 20.63 -4.62 26.57
C PRO A 54 19.73 -4.17 27.74
N ARG A 55 20.28 -3.34 28.64
CA ARG A 55 19.58 -2.93 29.87
C ARG A 55 18.20 -2.33 29.59
N GLU A 56 18.05 -1.55 28.52
CA GLU A 56 16.78 -0.98 28.08
C GLU A 56 15.71 -2.04 27.77
N LEU A 57 16.11 -3.16 27.16
CA LEU A 57 15.20 -4.28 26.87
C LEU A 57 14.75 -4.97 28.15
N VAL A 58 15.67 -5.13 29.11
CA VAL A 58 15.36 -5.68 30.44
C VAL A 58 14.36 -4.78 31.17
N GLU A 59 14.62 -3.47 31.20
CA GLU A 59 13.71 -2.51 31.85
C GLU A 59 12.32 -2.50 31.19
N ARG A 60 12.26 -2.50 29.85
CA ARG A 60 10.99 -2.58 29.13
C ARG A 60 10.25 -3.87 29.42
N TRP A 61 10.96 -5.00 29.51
CA TRP A 61 10.38 -6.29 29.87
C TRP A 61 9.85 -6.30 31.30
N GLN A 62 10.57 -5.71 32.25
CA GLN A 62 10.12 -5.61 33.64
C GLN A 62 8.85 -4.76 33.79
N LYS A 63 8.70 -3.73 32.97
CA LYS A 63 7.49 -2.87 32.93
C LYS A 63 6.26 -3.55 32.33
N LEU A 64 6.37 -4.74 31.75
CA LEU A 64 5.23 -5.47 31.19
C LEU A 64 4.43 -6.19 32.27
N THR A 65 3.10 -6.15 32.16
CA THR A 65 2.21 -6.96 33.01
C THR A 65 2.36 -8.46 32.72
N PRO A 66 1.96 -9.34 33.65
CA PRO A 66 1.97 -10.79 33.42
C PRO A 66 1.23 -11.20 32.14
N GLU A 67 0.10 -10.57 31.84
CA GLU A 67 -0.72 -10.83 30.66
C GLU A 67 0.02 -10.40 29.37
N GLN A 68 0.70 -9.26 29.40
CA GLN A 68 1.51 -8.80 28.27
C GLN A 68 2.70 -9.73 28.01
N LYS A 69 3.38 -10.20 29.07
CA LYS A 69 4.45 -11.20 28.97
C LYS A 69 3.94 -12.52 28.40
N ALA A 70 2.75 -12.98 28.83
CA ALA A 70 2.11 -14.17 28.29
C ALA A 70 1.77 -14.02 26.79
N ALA A 71 1.17 -12.90 26.39
CA ALA A 71 0.85 -12.64 24.98
C ALA A 71 2.10 -12.56 24.09
N LEU A 72 3.22 -12.05 24.60
CA LEU A 72 4.49 -12.03 23.88
C LEU A 72 5.08 -13.44 23.72
N ARG A 73 5.02 -14.27 24.78
CA ARG A 73 5.45 -15.67 24.70
C ARG A 73 4.64 -16.46 23.67
N GLU A 74 3.31 -16.33 23.69
CA GLU A 74 2.44 -17.00 22.72
C GLU A 74 2.70 -16.55 21.27
N ARG A 75 3.01 -15.26 21.04
CA ARG A 75 3.41 -14.76 19.71
C ARG A 75 4.77 -15.31 19.28
N TRP A 76 5.70 -15.43 20.22
CA TRP A 76 7.04 -15.96 19.97
C TRP A 76 6.98 -17.45 19.62
N GLU A 77 6.21 -18.24 20.37
CA GLU A 77 5.99 -19.66 20.09
C GLU A 77 5.36 -19.87 18.72
N ARG A 78 4.31 -19.10 18.38
CA ARG A 78 3.71 -19.11 17.05
C ARG A 78 4.67 -18.74 15.94
N PHE A 79 5.62 -17.84 16.19
CA PHE A 79 6.63 -17.48 15.20
C PHE A 79 7.66 -18.61 15.04
N ARG A 80 8.09 -19.22 16.13
CA ARG A 80 9.05 -20.35 16.13
C ARG A 80 8.49 -21.60 15.47
N SER A 81 7.19 -21.82 15.54
CA SER A 81 6.53 -22.96 14.90
C SER A 81 6.33 -22.79 13.39
N LEU A 82 6.60 -21.60 12.82
CA LEU A 82 6.52 -21.39 11.37
C LEU A 82 7.69 -22.09 10.66
N PRO A 83 7.50 -22.54 9.39
CA PRO A 83 8.60 -23.00 8.54
C PRO A 83 9.71 -21.94 8.41
N PRO A 84 10.98 -22.35 8.25
CA PRO A 84 12.11 -21.42 8.21
C PRO A 84 11.99 -20.36 7.12
N GLU A 85 11.40 -20.69 5.97
CA GLU A 85 11.15 -19.75 4.86
C GLU A 85 10.17 -18.64 5.27
N ARG A 86 9.12 -19.01 6.02
CA ARG A 86 8.15 -18.05 6.55
C ARG A 86 8.76 -17.17 7.63
N GLN A 87 9.62 -17.74 8.48
CA GLN A 87 10.37 -16.95 9.46
C GLN A 87 11.27 -15.92 8.79
N ALA A 88 12.01 -16.34 7.75
CA ALA A 88 12.87 -15.45 6.96
C ALA A 88 12.07 -14.34 6.27
N GLU A 89 10.92 -14.67 5.67
CA GLU A 89 10.03 -13.69 5.05
C GLU A 89 9.56 -12.63 6.05
N ILE A 90 9.17 -13.06 7.26
CA ILE A 90 8.74 -12.15 8.33
C ILE A 90 9.90 -11.26 8.80
N ARG A 91 11.11 -11.80 8.97
CA ARG A 91 12.31 -11.03 9.34
C ARG A 91 12.61 -9.96 8.29
N LYS A 92 12.63 -10.32 7.01
CA LYS A 92 12.85 -9.37 5.89
C LYS A 92 11.79 -8.26 5.87
N ARG A 93 10.52 -8.60 6.11
CA ARG A 93 9.43 -7.60 6.20
C ARG A 93 9.61 -6.67 7.40
N LEU A 94 10.08 -7.20 8.54
CA LEU A 94 10.35 -6.43 9.74
C LEU A 94 11.53 -5.46 9.53
N GLU A 95 12.61 -5.92 8.91
CA GLU A 95 13.76 -5.09 8.54
C GLU A 95 13.33 -3.95 7.62
N ARG A 96 12.58 -4.27 6.54
CA ARG A 96 12.02 -3.25 5.65
C ARG A 96 11.11 -2.26 6.38
N PHE A 97 10.36 -2.71 7.39
CA PHE A 97 9.53 -1.81 8.20
C PHE A 97 10.36 -0.92 9.12
N ARG A 98 11.46 -1.44 9.68
CA ARG A 98 12.38 -0.68 10.54
C ARG A 98 13.16 0.38 9.78
N SER A 99 13.51 0.12 8.52
CA SER A 99 14.18 1.08 7.64
C SER A 99 13.26 2.21 7.15
N LEU A 100 11.95 2.15 7.40
CA LEU A 100 11.03 3.24 7.06
C LEU A 100 11.23 4.46 7.97
N SER A 101 11.10 5.64 7.38
CA SER A 101 11.04 6.91 8.12
C SER A 101 9.93 6.88 9.20
N PRO A 102 10.08 7.64 10.30
CA PRO A 102 9.03 7.77 11.31
C PRO A 102 7.65 8.13 10.71
N GLU A 103 7.61 9.03 9.73
CA GLU A 103 6.41 9.49 9.04
C GLU A 103 5.75 8.35 8.25
N ASP A 104 6.57 7.53 7.57
CA ASP A 104 6.09 6.38 6.83
C ASP A 104 5.52 5.30 7.74
N ARG A 105 6.20 5.03 8.86
CA ARG A 105 5.71 4.11 9.90
C ARG A 105 4.38 4.60 10.48
N GLN A 106 4.26 5.90 10.75
CA GLN A 106 3.03 6.49 11.26
C GLN A 106 1.89 6.39 10.25
N ARG A 107 2.16 6.61 8.96
CA ARG A 107 1.16 6.44 7.90
C ARG A 107 0.69 4.98 7.81
N LEU A 108 1.59 4.01 7.89
CA LEU A 108 1.22 2.59 7.90
C LEU A 108 0.34 2.22 9.09
N ARG A 109 0.65 2.75 10.28
CA ARG A 109 -0.19 2.55 11.48
C ARG A 109 -1.60 3.10 11.29
N ARG A 110 -1.72 4.36 10.85
CA ARG A 110 -3.03 4.98 10.53
C ARG A 110 -3.80 4.18 9.49
N ASN A 111 -3.14 3.75 8.42
CA ASN A 111 -3.77 2.93 7.39
C ASN A 111 -4.30 1.61 7.99
N ARG A 112 -3.51 0.93 8.81
CA ARG A 112 -3.94 -0.29 9.50
C ARG A 112 -5.15 -0.06 10.39
N GLU A 113 -5.18 1.03 11.13
CA GLU A 113 -6.30 1.41 12.00
C GLU A 113 -7.57 1.67 11.19
N ILE A 114 -7.46 2.46 10.11
CA ILE A 114 -8.58 2.71 9.18
C ILE A 114 -9.10 1.38 8.63
N PHE A 115 -8.23 0.48 8.17
CA PHE A 115 -8.66 -0.81 7.64
C PHE A 115 -9.37 -1.66 8.69
N ARG A 116 -8.89 -1.65 9.93
CA ARG A 116 -9.52 -2.32 11.07
C ARG A 116 -10.86 -1.71 11.45
N SER A 117 -11.11 -0.43 11.18
CA SER A 117 -12.42 0.19 11.42
C SER A 117 -13.41 0.00 10.28
N LEU A 118 -12.99 -0.51 9.11
CA LEU A 118 -13.90 -0.79 8.00
C LEU A 118 -14.82 -1.98 8.29
N SER A 119 -16.05 -1.91 7.77
CA SER A 119 -16.97 -3.06 7.78
C SER A 119 -16.43 -4.21 6.91
N GLN A 120 -16.93 -5.43 7.15
CA GLN A 120 -16.52 -6.60 6.37
C GLN A 120 -16.75 -6.41 4.86
N GLU A 121 -17.89 -5.84 4.47
CA GLU A 121 -18.20 -5.54 3.07
C GLU A 121 -17.23 -4.52 2.46
N GLN A 122 -16.89 -3.45 3.21
CA GLN A 122 -15.93 -2.46 2.75
C GLN A 122 -14.54 -3.05 2.56
N ARG A 123 -14.10 -3.94 3.47
CA ARG A 123 -12.84 -4.67 3.33
C ARG A 123 -12.86 -5.59 2.10
N ALA A 124 -13.95 -6.33 1.90
CA ALA A 124 -14.11 -7.23 0.76
C ALA A 124 -13.98 -6.47 -0.57
N ARG A 125 -14.66 -5.32 -0.71
CA ARG A 125 -14.55 -4.47 -1.91
C ARG A 125 -13.13 -3.95 -2.17
N ILE A 126 -12.37 -3.66 -1.11
CA ILE A 126 -10.97 -3.22 -1.23
C ILE A 126 -10.10 -4.39 -1.70
N LEU A 127 -10.25 -5.56 -1.08
CA LEU A 127 -9.49 -6.76 -1.41
C LEU A 127 -9.78 -7.22 -2.85
N GLU A 128 -11.04 -7.22 -3.27
CA GLU A 128 -11.45 -7.54 -4.64
C GLU A 128 -10.79 -6.60 -5.65
N ARG A 129 -10.83 -5.28 -5.38
CA ARG A 129 -10.20 -4.32 -6.29
C ARG A 129 -8.68 -4.48 -6.35
N PHE A 130 -8.06 -4.80 -5.22
CA PHE A 130 -6.63 -5.08 -5.16
C PHE A 130 -6.28 -6.33 -5.98
N GLU A 131 -7.07 -7.39 -5.87
CA GLU A 131 -6.86 -8.62 -6.64
C GLU A 131 -6.99 -8.38 -8.14
N ARG A 132 -8.04 -7.65 -8.57
CA ARG A 132 -8.18 -7.24 -9.98
C ARG A 132 -6.97 -6.46 -10.46
N TRP A 133 -6.44 -5.53 -9.66
CA TRP A 133 -5.25 -4.76 -10.01
C TRP A 133 -3.99 -5.63 -10.13
N LYS A 134 -3.81 -6.59 -9.20
CA LYS A 134 -2.70 -7.53 -9.20
C LYS A 134 -2.72 -8.42 -10.45
N ASN A 135 -3.88 -8.74 -10.99
CA ASN A 135 -4.02 -9.58 -12.17
C ASN A 135 -4.01 -8.81 -13.50
N LEU A 136 -3.86 -7.47 -13.48
CA LEU A 136 -3.60 -6.70 -14.71
C LEU A 136 -2.21 -7.00 -15.27
N SER A 137 -2.12 -7.05 -16.60
CA SER A 137 -0.83 -7.08 -17.31
C SER A 137 -0.05 -5.78 -17.10
N ASP A 138 1.27 -5.83 -17.29
CA ASP A 138 2.10 -4.64 -17.14
C ASP A 138 1.74 -3.54 -18.14
N ALA A 139 1.38 -3.92 -19.38
CA ALA A 139 0.88 -2.99 -20.38
C ALA A 139 -0.40 -2.26 -19.94
N GLU A 140 -1.34 -2.97 -19.29
CA GLU A 140 -2.57 -2.38 -18.75
C GLU A 140 -2.28 -1.46 -17.56
N ARG A 141 -1.43 -1.89 -16.62
CA ARG A 141 -1.02 -1.07 -15.47
C ARG A 141 -0.36 0.23 -15.94
N ASP A 142 0.48 0.15 -16.96
CA ASP A 142 1.16 1.30 -17.54
C ASP A 142 0.21 2.25 -18.26
N ARG A 143 -0.79 1.72 -18.99
CA ARG A 143 -1.86 2.54 -19.57
C ARG A 143 -2.61 3.30 -18.48
N LEU A 144 -2.96 2.65 -17.37
CA LEU A 144 -3.64 3.28 -16.24
C LEU A 144 -2.75 4.34 -15.56
N ARG A 145 -1.46 4.05 -15.37
CA ARG A 145 -0.48 4.98 -14.78
C ARG A 145 -0.31 6.23 -15.65
N ARG A 146 -0.22 6.08 -16.98
CA ARG A 146 -0.14 7.21 -17.92
C ARG A 146 -1.43 8.03 -17.94
N ALA A 147 -2.59 7.37 -18.00
CA ALA A 147 -3.89 8.04 -17.96
C ALA A 147 -4.06 8.87 -16.68
N PHE A 148 -3.68 8.30 -15.54
CA PHE A 148 -3.71 8.99 -14.25
C PHE A 148 -2.72 10.16 -14.17
N SER A 149 -1.51 9.98 -14.70
CA SER A 149 -0.49 11.05 -14.74
C SER A 149 -0.96 12.22 -15.58
N ARG A 150 -1.61 11.96 -16.73
CA ARG A 150 -2.24 12.99 -17.55
C ARG A 150 -3.32 13.73 -16.75
N LEU A 151 -4.22 13.01 -16.09
CA LEU A 151 -5.28 13.60 -15.27
C LEU A 151 -4.72 14.51 -14.17
N LYS A 152 -3.65 14.09 -13.49
CA LYS A 152 -2.98 14.86 -12.43
C LYS A 152 -2.31 16.14 -12.92
N ARG A 153 -1.87 16.18 -14.18
CA ARG A 153 -1.23 17.34 -14.80
C ARG A 153 -2.23 18.32 -15.42
N MET A 154 -3.46 17.87 -15.74
CA MET A 154 -4.52 18.76 -16.22
C MET A 154 -4.86 19.85 -15.20
N GLU A 155 -5.14 21.06 -15.70
CA GLU A 155 -5.66 22.16 -14.91
C GLU A 155 -7.00 21.80 -14.24
N PRO A 156 -7.33 22.31 -13.05
CA PRO A 156 -8.50 21.89 -12.29
C PRO A 156 -9.82 22.01 -13.07
N ALA A 157 -9.98 23.07 -13.88
CA ALA A 157 -11.18 23.27 -14.70
C ALA A 157 -11.29 22.24 -15.84
N GLU A 158 -10.17 21.95 -16.51
CA GLU A 158 -10.09 20.94 -17.56
C GLU A 158 -10.36 19.54 -17.00
N ARG A 159 -9.72 19.20 -15.88
CA ARG A 159 -9.95 17.95 -15.16
C ARG A 159 -11.43 17.75 -14.81
N ARG A 160 -12.12 18.79 -14.31
CA ARG A 160 -13.56 18.73 -14.02
C ARG A 160 -14.38 18.42 -15.26
N ARG A 161 -14.09 19.08 -16.39
CA ARG A 161 -14.77 18.82 -17.67
C ARG A 161 -14.54 17.39 -18.15
N PHE A 162 -13.30 16.92 -18.09
CA PHE A 162 -12.94 15.55 -18.45
C PHE A 162 -13.69 14.53 -17.59
N LEU A 163 -13.69 14.68 -16.27
CA LEU A 163 -14.40 13.78 -15.36
C LEU A 163 -15.91 13.82 -15.55
N LYS A 164 -16.50 14.98 -15.88
CA LYS A 164 -17.93 15.10 -16.22
C LYS A 164 -18.26 14.30 -17.50
N LYS A 165 -17.43 14.40 -18.53
CA LYS A 165 -17.58 13.61 -19.77
C LYS A 165 -17.43 12.12 -19.49
N LEU A 166 -16.41 11.72 -18.73
CA LEU A 166 -16.19 10.32 -18.35
C LEU A 166 -17.35 9.75 -17.54
N ARG A 167 -17.90 10.52 -16.59
CA ARG A 167 -19.07 10.10 -15.82
C ARG A 167 -20.27 9.86 -16.74
N ARG A 168 -20.57 10.80 -17.64
CA ARG A 168 -21.65 10.64 -18.62
C ARG A 168 -21.45 9.39 -19.50
N TRP A 169 -20.22 9.12 -19.91
CA TRP A 169 -19.88 7.93 -20.68
C TRP A 169 -20.11 6.62 -19.90
N MET A 170 -19.77 6.60 -18.62
CA MET A 170 -19.98 5.45 -17.72
C MET A 170 -21.45 5.23 -17.34
N GLU A 171 -22.31 6.24 -17.49
CA GLU A 171 -23.76 6.16 -17.24
C GLU A 171 -24.54 5.68 -18.47
N LEU A 172 -23.96 5.74 -19.68
CA LEU A 172 -24.63 5.24 -20.89
C LEU A 172 -24.81 3.71 -20.83
N PRO A 173 -25.95 3.17 -21.30
CA PRO A 173 -26.12 1.74 -21.55
C PRO A 173 -25.01 1.17 -22.45
N PRO A 174 -24.61 -0.10 -22.28
CA PRO A 174 -23.57 -0.73 -23.11
C PRO A 174 -23.81 -0.56 -24.61
N GLU A 175 -25.06 -0.69 -25.05
CA GLU A 175 -25.48 -0.60 -26.45
C GLU A 175 -25.25 0.81 -27.02
N ASP A 176 -25.52 1.84 -26.22
CA ASP A 176 -25.29 3.24 -26.61
C ASP A 176 -23.80 3.58 -26.71
N ARG A 177 -22.96 2.95 -25.87
CA ARG A 177 -21.50 3.12 -25.96
C ARG A 177 -20.96 2.51 -27.25
N GLU A 178 -21.42 1.32 -27.63
CA GLU A 178 -20.96 0.68 -28.87
C GLU A 178 -21.37 1.49 -30.10
N ARG A 179 -22.64 1.93 -30.17
CA ARG A 179 -23.10 2.84 -31.24
C ARG A 179 -22.24 4.09 -31.36
N MET A 180 -21.84 4.68 -30.24
CA MET A 180 -21.01 5.89 -30.26
C MET A 180 -19.56 5.59 -30.66
N LYS A 181 -18.99 4.44 -30.26
CA LYS A 181 -17.66 4.01 -30.74
C LYS A 181 -17.64 3.78 -32.24
N GLU A 182 -18.69 3.16 -32.78
CA GLU A 182 -18.86 2.92 -34.22
C GLU A 182 -18.91 4.23 -34.99
N LYS A 183 -19.75 5.19 -34.55
CA LYS A 183 -19.80 6.54 -35.14
C LYS A 183 -18.46 7.28 -35.10
N ILE A 184 -17.68 7.11 -34.02
CA ILE A 184 -16.33 7.70 -33.93
C ILE A 184 -15.38 7.02 -34.91
N ARG A 185 -15.45 5.69 -35.04
CA ARG A 185 -14.63 4.91 -35.98
C ARG A 185 -14.91 5.35 -37.42
N GLU A 186 -16.18 5.48 -37.81
CA GLU A 186 -16.58 5.93 -39.14
C GLU A 186 -16.10 7.35 -39.47
N ARG A 187 -16.10 8.25 -38.49
CA ARG A 187 -15.60 9.62 -38.66
C ARG A 187 -14.09 9.71 -38.79
N LEU A 188 -13.36 8.75 -38.23
CA LEU A 188 -11.89 8.69 -38.31
C LEU A 188 -11.40 7.92 -39.54
N SER A 189 -12.29 7.17 -40.21
CA SER A 189 -12.01 6.44 -41.45
C SER A 189 -12.45 7.17 -42.72
N ARG A 190 -12.96 8.40 -42.59
CA ARG A 190 -13.22 9.34 -43.70
C ARG A 190 -12.14 10.41 -43.70
#